data_AF-A0A1Y1V6X6-F1
#
_entry.id   AF-A0A1Y1V6X6-F1
#
_cell.length_a   1.000
_cell.length_b   1.000
_cell.length_c   1.000
_cell.angle_alpha   90.00
_cell.angle_beta   90.00
_cell.angle_gamma   90.00
#
_symmetry.space_group_name_H-M   'P 1'
#
loop_
_entity.id
_entity.type
_entity.pdbx_description
1 polymer ?
#
loop_
_entity_poly.entity_id
_entity_poly.type
_entity_poly.pdbx_seq_one_letter_code
_entity_poly.pdbx_strand_id
1 'polypeptide(L)'
;MDALACTIISTNVSKEVLDYIKRLSSAYDIMKKLRSMYGKKKSADIQYWMKKMYSLKATDLSECKDVINQIKEILDIMSRSNANLGDWEKIRVLYLSFPKTLRNYIHPDAVLIITEVSM
;
A
#
# COMPACT_ATOMS: atom_id res chain seq x y z
N MET A 1 -30.18 19.15 -8.72
CA MET A 1 -29.08 18.19 -8.96
C MET A 1 -28.55 17.61 -7.65
N ASP A 2 -28.18 18.43 -6.66
CA ASP A 2 -27.66 17.95 -5.37
C ASP A 2 -28.64 17.05 -4.59
N ALA A 3 -29.92 17.42 -4.50
CA ALA A 3 -30.95 16.61 -3.84
C ALA A 3 -31.12 15.21 -4.45
N LEU A 4 -31.04 15.08 -5.78
CA LEU A 4 -31.12 13.79 -6.46
C LEU A 4 -29.92 12.90 -6.09
N ALA A 5 -28.73 13.49 -6.02
CA ALA A 5 -27.52 12.79 -5.60
C ALA A 5 -27.62 12.33 -4.12
N CYS A 6 -28.14 13.17 -3.22
CA CYS A 6 -28.40 12.79 -1.82
C CYS A 6 -29.33 11.57 -1.73
N THR A 7 -30.41 11.55 -2.53
CA THR A 7 -31.35 10.43 -2.58
C THR A 7 -30.66 9.16 -3.06
N ILE A 8 -29.94 9.21 -4.18
CA ILE A 8 -29.22 8.05 -4.73
C ILE A 8 -28.22 7.49 -3.72
N ILE A 9 -27.45 8.35 -3.04
CA ILE A 9 -26.47 7.89 -2.05
C ILE A 9 -27.19 7.24 -0.85
N SER A 10 -28.25 7.86 -0.34
CA SER A 10 -28.98 7.39 0.84
C SER A 10 -29.69 6.05 0.62
N THR A 11 -30.11 5.75 -0.62
CA THR A 11 -30.75 4.47 -0.95
C THR A 11 -29.76 3.34 -1.22
N ASN A 12 -28.48 3.64 -1.39
CA ASN A 12 -27.43 2.67 -1.73
C ASN A 12 -26.47 2.35 -0.55
N VAL A 13 -26.76 2.85 0.65
CA VAL A 13 -25.98 2.56 1.86
C VAL A 13 -26.79 1.70 2.83
N SER A 14 -26.12 0.99 3.74
CA SER A 14 -26.82 0.24 4.78
C SER A 14 -27.53 1.18 5.76
N LYS A 15 -28.54 0.67 6.46
CA LYS A 15 -29.30 1.44 7.46
C LYS A 15 -28.41 2.04 8.56
N GLU A 16 -27.40 1.28 8.98
CA GLU A 16 -26.41 1.73 9.97
C GLU A 16 -25.63 2.95 9.46
N VAL A 17 -25.23 2.95 8.20
CA VAL A 17 -24.48 4.05 7.56
C VAL A 17 -25.37 5.26 7.35
N LEU A 18 -26.62 5.03 6.98
CA LEU A 18 -27.62 6.08 6.82
C LEU A 18 -27.77 6.90 8.11
N ASP A 19 -27.74 6.26 9.28
CA ASP A 19 -27.80 6.96 10.57
C ASP A 19 -26.62 7.92 10.81
N TYR A 20 -25.46 7.65 10.23
CA TYR A 20 -24.27 8.52 10.31
C TYR A 20 -24.30 9.68 9.32
N ILE A 21 -24.99 9.54 8.19
CA ILE A 21 -25.01 10.56 7.12
C ILE A 21 -26.32 11.38 7.07
N LYS A 22 -27.40 10.94 7.73
CA LYS A 22 -28.73 11.60 7.69
C LYS A 22 -28.78 13.06 8.15
N ARG A 23 -27.76 13.52 8.87
CA ARG A 23 -27.65 14.90 9.34
C ARG A 23 -26.96 15.83 8.33
N LEU A 24 -26.45 15.27 7.23
CA LEU A 24 -25.75 16.01 6.18
C LEU A 24 -26.75 16.30 5.05
N SER A 25 -26.82 17.56 4.63
CA SER A 25 -27.79 18.03 3.63
C SER A 25 -27.21 18.13 2.22
N SER A 26 -25.88 18.07 2.06
CA SER A 26 -25.21 18.12 0.76
C SER A 26 -24.64 16.76 0.35
N ALA A 27 -24.79 16.41 -0.92
CA ALA A 27 -24.24 15.19 -1.48
C ALA A 27 -22.70 15.16 -1.36
N TYR A 28 -22.06 16.32 -1.43
CA TYR A 28 -20.62 16.46 -1.22
C TYR A 28 -20.21 16.05 0.19
N ASP A 29 -20.89 16.58 1.21
CA ASP A 29 -20.57 16.28 2.62
C ASP A 29 -20.85 14.82 2.96
N ILE A 30 -21.95 14.27 2.43
CA ILE A 30 -22.27 12.84 2.54
C ILE A 30 -21.13 12.01 1.94
N MET A 31 -20.72 12.30 0.71
CA MET A 31 -19.66 11.56 0.03
C MET A 31 -18.31 11.69 0.74
N LYS A 32 -17.99 12.87 1.27
CA LYS A 32 -16.80 13.13 2.08
C LYS A 32 -16.81 12.32 3.37
N LYS A 33 -17.96 12.22 4.05
CA LYS A 33 -18.13 11.42 5.27
C LYS A 33 -18.02 9.92 4.98
N LEU A 34 -18.65 9.44 3.91
CA LEU A 34 -18.52 8.06 3.44
C LEU A 34 -17.06 7.74 3.09
N ARG A 35 -16.35 8.64 2.40
CA ARG A 35 -14.92 8.49 2.14
C ARG A 35 -14.09 8.48 3.43
N SER A 36 -14.49 9.17 4.49
CA SER A 36 -13.81 9.07 5.78
C SER A 36 -14.11 7.74 6.51
N MET A 37 -15.30 7.16 6.32
CA MET A 37 -15.69 5.90 6.95
C MET A 37 -15.12 4.68 6.23
N TYR A 38 -15.10 4.73 4.89
CA TYR A 38 -14.74 3.62 4.00
C TYR A 38 -13.43 3.82 3.25
N GLY A 39 -12.93 5.05 3.17
CA GLY A 39 -11.58 5.35 2.69
C GLY A 39 -10.60 4.83 3.72
N LYS A 40 -10.27 3.55 3.54
CA LYS A 40 -9.39 2.68 4.29
C LYS A 40 -8.48 3.39 5.30
N LYS A 41 -8.55 2.88 6.54
CA LYS A 41 -7.60 3.10 7.63
C LYS A 41 -6.17 2.99 7.09
N LYS A 42 -5.53 4.13 6.80
CA LYS A 42 -4.14 4.22 6.34
C LYS A 42 -3.15 3.42 7.20
N SER A 43 -3.42 3.20 8.48
CA SER A 43 -2.54 2.46 9.38
C SER A 43 -2.67 0.93 9.29
N ALA A 44 -3.86 0.41 8.98
CA ALA A 44 -4.07 -1.04 8.84
C ALA A 44 -3.43 -1.58 7.54
N ASP A 45 -3.38 -0.75 6.49
CA ASP A 45 -2.75 -1.10 5.22
C ASP A 45 -1.21 -1.11 5.33
N ILE A 46 -0.58 -0.14 6.01
CA ILE A 46 0.89 -0.06 6.07
C ILE A 46 1.51 -1.27 6.78
N GLN A 47 0.98 -1.65 7.95
CA GLN A 47 1.49 -2.81 8.69
C GLN A 47 1.27 -4.12 7.91
N TYR A 48 0.13 -4.23 7.22
CA TYR A 48 -0.15 -5.35 6.33
C TYR A 48 0.88 -5.43 5.19
N TRP A 49 1.12 -4.32 4.49
CA TRP A 49 2.07 -4.27 3.38
C TRP A 49 3.50 -4.51 3.83
N MET A 50 3.91 -3.93 4.97
CA MET A 50 5.21 -4.21 5.59
C MET A 50 5.38 -5.70 5.89
N LYS A 51 4.38 -6.33 6.54
CA LYS A 51 4.43 -7.76 6.86
C LYS A 51 4.50 -8.62 5.59
N LYS A 52 3.72 -8.28 4.57
CA LYS A 52 3.72 -8.99 3.28
C LYS A 52 5.09 -8.86 2.60
N MET A 53 5.65 -7.66 2.54
CA MET A 53 6.94 -7.39 1.92
C MET A 53 8.07 -8.19 2.58
N TYR A 54 8.13 -8.19 3.91
CA TYR A 54 9.13 -8.95 4.68
C TYR A 54 8.94 -10.48 4.63
N SER A 55 7.76 -10.95 4.18
CA SER A 55 7.51 -12.38 3.96
C SER A 55 8.00 -12.88 2.60
N LEU A 56 8.23 -11.97 1.64
CA LEU A 56 8.72 -12.32 0.31
C LEU A 56 10.20 -12.71 0.37
N LYS A 57 10.49 -13.97 0.05
CA LYS A 57 11.83 -14.53 0.03
C LYS A 57 11.95 -15.48 -1.15
N ALA A 58 12.93 -15.24 -2.00
CA ALA A 58 13.30 -16.16 -3.07
C ALA A 58 14.07 -17.33 -2.46
N THR A 59 13.70 -18.54 -2.85
CA THR A 59 14.40 -19.76 -2.44
C THR A 59 15.66 -20.00 -3.27
N ASP A 60 15.64 -19.59 -4.54
CA ASP A 60 16.75 -19.65 -5.48
C ASP A 60 16.84 -18.43 -6.41
N LEU A 61 17.80 -18.45 -7.32
CA LEU A 61 18.07 -17.35 -8.26
C LEU A 61 16.96 -17.16 -9.30
N SER A 62 16.22 -18.22 -9.65
CA SER A 62 15.16 -18.15 -10.66
C SER A 62 13.96 -17.35 -10.15
N GLU A 63 13.66 -17.47 -8.85
CA GLU A 63 12.55 -16.74 -8.20
C GLU A 63 12.88 -15.28 -7.87
N CYS A 64 14.16 -14.90 -7.88
CA CYS A 64 14.59 -13.56 -7.46
C CYS A 64 13.88 -12.45 -8.25
N LYS A 65 13.74 -12.62 -9.58
CA LYS A 65 13.10 -11.62 -10.43
C LYS A 65 11.64 -11.38 -10.03
N ASP A 66 10.90 -12.45 -9.77
CA ASP A 66 9.48 -12.36 -9.41
C ASP A 66 9.28 -11.77 -8.02
N VAL A 67 10.16 -12.13 -7.08
CA VAL A 67 10.17 -11.55 -5.73
C VAL A 67 10.47 -10.06 -5.76
N ILE A 68 11.47 -9.62 -6.55
CA ILE A 68 11.79 -8.20 -6.74
C ILE A 68 10.58 -7.44 -7.31
N ASN A 69 9.90 -8.00 -8.32
CA ASN A 69 8.73 -7.37 -8.93
C ASN A 69 7.59 -7.21 -7.92
N GLN A 70 7.30 -8.24 -7.12
CA GLN A 70 6.29 -8.15 -6.07
C GLN A 70 6.63 -7.09 -5.01
N ILE A 71 7.92 -6.97 -4.63
CA ILE A 71 8.36 -5.91 -3.72
C ILE A 71 8.14 -4.53 -4.35
N LYS A 72 8.49 -4.34 -5.63
CA LYS A 72 8.27 -3.07 -6.35
C LYS A 72 6.79 -2.68 -6.39
N GLU A 73 5.89 -3.63 -6.64
CA GLU A 73 4.45 -3.39 -6.62
C GLU A 73 3.97 -2.93 -5.24
N ILE A 74 4.44 -3.59 -4.16
CA ILE A 74 4.07 -3.20 -2.80
C ILE A 74 4.59 -1.79 -2.48
N LEU A 75 5.81 -1.44 -2.89
CA LEU A 75 6.39 -0.10 -2.70
C LEU A 75 5.58 0.98 -3.43
N ASP A 76 5.10 0.71 -4.65
CA ASP A 76 4.23 1.63 -5.41
C ASP A 76 2.85 1.80 -4.74
N ILE A 77 2.27 0.74 -4.18
CA ILE A 77 1.03 0.84 -3.40
C ILE A 77 1.23 1.72 -2.16
N MET A 78 2.35 1.53 -1.46
CA MET A 78 2.69 2.29 -0.26
C MET A 78 2.99 3.76 -0.57
N SER A 79 3.64 4.05 -1.70
CA SER A 79 3.94 5.43 -2.11
C SER A 79 2.68 6.23 -2.42
N ARG A 80 1.75 5.64 -3.16
CA ARG A 80 0.41 6.22 -3.46
C ARG A 80 -0.41 6.47 -2.19
N SER A 81 -0.10 5.75 -1.11
CA SER A 81 -0.76 5.88 0.20
C SER A 81 -0.06 6.89 1.13
N ASN A 82 0.97 7.60 0.65
CA ASN A 82 1.83 8.51 1.42
C ASN A 82 2.56 7.79 2.58
N ALA A 83 2.93 6.53 2.36
CA ALA A 83 3.62 5.67 3.31
C ALA A 83 4.98 5.21 2.78
N ASN A 84 5.75 6.17 2.23
CA ASN A 84 7.06 5.89 1.66
C ASN A 84 8.04 5.34 2.70
N LEU A 85 8.81 4.34 2.30
CA LEU A 85 9.94 3.84 3.07
C LEU A 85 11.19 4.66 2.73
N GLY A 86 12.07 4.84 3.71
CA GLY A 86 13.41 5.38 3.47
C GLY A 86 14.23 4.42 2.61
N ASP A 87 15.21 4.93 1.88
CA ASP A 87 15.97 4.13 0.90
C ASP A 87 16.73 2.98 1.56
N TRP A 88 17.28 3.20 2.75
CA TRP A 88 17.88 2.15 3.58
C TRP A 88 16.93 0.99 3.87
N GLU A 89 15.65 1.29 4.11
CA GLU A 89 14.66 0.26 4.43
C GLU A 89 14.24 -0.50 3.16
N LYS A 90 14.15 0.17 2.00
CA LYS A 90 13.95 -0.48 0.70
C LYS A 90 15.10 -1.45 0.37
N ILE A 91 16.34 -1.00 0.56
CA ILE A 91 17.55 -1.80 0.37
C ILE A 91 17.55 -3.01 1.30
N ARG A 92 17.23 -2.80 2.58
CA ARG A 92 17.16 -3.87 3.57
C ARG A 92 16.15 -4.95 3.20
N VAL A 93 14.93 -4.55 2.80
CA VAL A 93 13.89 -5.49 2.37
C VAL A 93 14.36 -6.29 1.15
N LEU A 94 14.93 -5.63 0.15
CA LEU A 94 15.45 -6.26 -1.05
C LEU A 94 16.54 -7.28 -0.72
N TYR A 95 17.54 -6.88 0.08
CA TYR A 95 18.62 -7.76 0.52
C TYR A 95 18.08 -8.99 1.26
N LEU A 96 17.14 -8.80 2.20
CA LEU A 96 16.57 -9.91 2.99
C LEU A 96 15.70 -10.86 2.16
N SER A 97 15.18 -10.40 1.01
CA SER A 97 14.38 -11.23 0.09
C SER A 97 15.24 -12.21 -0.73
N PHE A 98 16.54 -11.97 -0.87
CA PHE A 98 17.41 -12.85 -1.65
C PHE A 98 17.75 -14.16 -0.94
N PRO A 99 18.00 -15.24 -1.69
CA PRO A 99 18.46 -16.50 -1.13
C PRO A 99 19.81 -16.32 -0.44
N LYS A 100 20.09 -17.14 0.58
CA LYS A 100 21.33 -17.07 1.37
C LYS A 100 22.58 -17.12 0.50
N THR A 101 22.54 -17.94 -0.55
CA THR A 101 23.63 -18.10 -1.51
C THR A 101 23.99 -16.76 -2.16
N LEU A 102 23.00 -16.00 -2.64
CA LEU A 102 23.21 -14.71 -3.27
C LEU A 102 23.63 -13.63 -2.27
N ARG A 103 23.04 -13.60 -1.07
CA ARG A 103 23.40 -12.62 -0.03
C ARG A 103 24.88 -12.64 0.34
N ASN A 104 25.52 -13.81 0.31
CA ASN A 104 26.95 -13.94 0.61
C ASN A 104 27.85 -13.28 -0.43
N TYR A 105 27.35 -13.02 -1.65
CA TYR A 105 28.09 -12.35 -2.73
C TYR A 105 27.74 -10.86 -2.85
N ILE A 106 26.73 -10.40 -2.11
CA ILE A 106 26.29 -9.02 -2.12
C ILE A 106 26.82 -8.34 -0.87
N HIS A 107 27.81 -7.46 -1.03
CA HIS A 107 28.19 -6.56 0.06
C HIS A 107 26.99 -5.65 0.38
N PRO A 108 26.61 -5.44 1.65
CA PRO A 108 25.47 -4.59 2.01
C PRO A 108 25.55 -3.19 1.39
N ASP A 109 26.76 -2.64 1.27
CA ASP A 109 27.01 -1.34 0.63
C ASP A 109 26.91 -1.36 -0.90
N ALA A 110 26.98 -2.54 -1.54
CA ALA A 110 26.83 -2.68 -2.99
C ALA A 110 25.36 -2.61 -3.44
N VAL A 111 24.40 -2.81 -2.52
CA VAL A 111 22.96 -2.72 -2.84
C VAL A 111 22.52 -1.28 -3.10
N LEU A 112 23.21 -0.29 -2.54
CA LEU A 112 23.01 1.14 -2.83
C LEU A 112 23.14 1.45 -4.34
N ILE A 113 24.07 0.79 -5.03
CA ILE A 113 24.36 1.05 -6.44
C ILE A 113 23.22 0.57 -7.34
N ILE A 114 22.54 -0.53 -7.00
CA ILE A 114 21.45 -1.08 -7.84
C ILE A 114 20.22 -0.16 -7.83
N THR A 115 19.97 0.53 -6.72
CA THR A 115 18.90 1.53 -6.61
C THR A 115 19.20 2.83 -7.35
N GLU A 116 20.48 3.23 -7.45
CA GLU A 116 20.89 4.45 -8.18
C GLU A 116 20.90 4.25 -9.70
N VAL A 117 21.17 3.04 -10.20
CA VAL A 117 21.21 2.76 -11.65
C VAL A 117 19.82 2.49 -12.25
N SER A 118 18.78 2.33 -11.41
CA SER A 118 17.41 2.03 -11.83
C SER A 118 16.42 3.19 -11.67
N MET A 119 16.90 4.40 -11.36
CA MET A 119 16.13 5.67 -11.33
C MET A 119 16.59 6.58 -12.47
#